data_AF-A0A7W9KPM8-F1
#
_entry.id   AF-A0A7W9KPM8-F1
#
_cell.length_a   1.000
_cell.length_b   1.000
_cell.length_c   1.000
_cell.angle_alpha   90.00
_cell.angle_beta   90.00
_cell.angle_gamma   90.00
#
_symmetry.space_group_name_H-M   'P 1'
#
loop_
_entity.id
_entity.type
_entity.pdbx_description
1 polymer ?
#
loop_
_entity_poly.entity_id
_entity_poly.type
_entity_poly.pdbx_seq_one_letter_code
_entity_poly.pdbx_strand_id
1 'polypeptide(L)'
;MRYPKDHKEQARATILKSGARALKEKGFTGVGVDGLAAAAQVTSGALYSNFGSKESFFEQVVKAQLGAEFAAIDDPDPEERRRRLRELLRFYLSDEHCEAVADGCLMAAVSVDVARAGDSIRETYEGRMADVVALVAPAMPGPPEAQQESAWAVVAAIVGAVTIARALPPGERSRAVLDATLHSVMAILGEDTTA
;
A
#
# COMPACT_ATOMS: atom_id res chain seq x y z
N MET A 1 17.14 31.22 -12.69
CA MET A 1 15.77 30.84 -13.14
C MET A 1 15.07 30.17 -11.96
N ARG A 2 14.07 30.82 -11.35
CA ARG A 2 13.37 30.30 -10.17
C ARG A 2 12.16 29.51 -10.67
N TYR A 3 12.24 28.19 -10.63
CA TYR A 3 11.10 27.34 -10.99
C TYR A 3 9.91 27.63 -10.06
N PRO A 4 8.67 27.62 -10.57
CA PRO A 4 7.46 27.75 -9.75
C PRO A 4 7.45 26.67 -8.66
N LYS A 5 6.85 26.96 -7.49
CA LYS A 5 6.75 26.01 -6.37
C LYS A 5 6.10 24.69 -6.80
N ASP A 6 5.07 24.75 -7.65
CA ASP A 6 4.36 23.58 -8.19
C ASP A 6 5.28 22.61 -8.95
N HIS A 7 6.27 23.13 -9.68
CA HIS A 7 7.20 22.29 -10.43
C HIS A 7 8.13 21.49 -9.50
N LYS A 8 8.51 22.07 -8.36
CA LYS A 8 9.34 21.40 -7.36
C LYS A 8 8.54 20.32 -6.62
N GLU A 9 7.28 20.59 -6.31
CA GLU A 9 6.40 19.63 -5.64
C GLU A 9 6.03 18.46 -6.56
N GLN A 10 5.71 18.72 -7.84
CA GLN A 10 5.47 17.67 -8.84
C GLN A 10 6.70 16.80 -9.07
N ALA A 11 7.89 17.41 -9.15
CA ALA A 11 9.15 16.66 -9.25
C ALA A 11 9.37 15.79 -8.01
N ARG A 12 9.12 16.32 -6.81
CA ARG A 12 9.23 15.56 -5.54
C ARG A 12 8.26 14.38 -5.51
N ALA A 13 7.00 14.59 -5.89
CA ALA A 13 5.99 13.53 -5.96
C ALA A 13 6.37 12.42 -6.96
N THR A 14 6.93 12.80 -8.11
CA THR A 14 7.43 11.86 -9.12
C THR A 14 8.58 11.01 -8.58
N ILE A 15 9.52 11.63 -7.85
CA ILE A 15 10.63 10.92 -7.21
C ILE A 15 10.11 9.94 -6.15
N LEU A 16 9.14 10.35 -5.32
CA LEU A 16 8.53 9.49 -4.30
C LEU A 16 7.79 8.30 -4.93
N LYS A 17 7.00 8.53 -5.99
CA LYS A 17 6.29 7.46 -6.71
C LYS A 17 7.27 6.44 -7.32
N SER A 18 8.35 6.93 -7.91
CA SER A 18 9.39 6.07 -8.50
C SER A 18 10.17 5.29 -7.44
N GLY A 19 10.47 5.93 -6.31
CA GLY A 19 11.06 5.25 -5.14
C GLY A 19 10.16 4.17 -4.57
N ALA A 20 8.85 4.42 -4.51
CA ALA A 20 7.87 3.42 -4.07
C ALA A 20 7.89 2.18 -4.97
N ARG A 21 8.00 2.35 -6.29
CA ARG A 21 8.16 1.22 -7.22
C ARG A 21 9.41 0.39 -6.89
N ALA A 22 10.56 1.05 -6.71
CA ALA A 22 11.80 0.36 -6.37
C ALA A 22 11.76 -0.35 -5.01
N LEU A 23 11.12 0.26 -4.01
CA LEU A 23 10.91 -0.34 -2.69
C LEU A 23 9.97 -1.54 -2.77
N LYS A 24 8.94 -1.49 -3.62
CA LYS A 24 8.05 -2.65 -3.83
C LYS A 24 8.76 -3.84 -4.43
N GLU A 25 9.68 -3.61 -5.36
CA GLU A 25 10.44 -4.67 -6.03
C GLU A 25 11.56 -5.26 -5.17
N LYS A 26 12.26 -4.42 -4.38
CA LYS A 26 13.54 -4.78 -3.76
C LYS A 26 13.54 -4.70 -2.23
N GLY A 27 12.46 -4.20 -1.63
CA GLY A 27 12.41 -3.84 -0.22
C GLY A 27 13.33 -2.66 0.11
N PHE A 28 13.25 -2.16 1.34
CA PHE A 28 14.10 -1.07 1.82
C PHE A 28 15.56 -1.51 1.97
N THR A 29 15.81 -2.70 2.53
CA THR A 29 17.19 -3.19 2.70
C THR A 29 17.86 -3.57 1.38
N GLY A 30 17.11 -4.09 0.40
CA GLY A 30 17.66 -4.59 -0.86
C GLY A 30 18.00 -3.54 -1.91
N VAL A 31 17.63 -2.27 -1.71
CA VAL A 31 17.95 -1.17 -2.63
C VAL A 31 18.83 -0.11 -1.98
N GLY A 32 20.00 0.17 -2.55
CA GLY A 32 20.87 1.27 -2.11
C GLY A 32 20.35 2.65 -2.56
N VAL A 33 20.97 3.73 -2.05
CA VAL A 33 20.62 5.10 -2.47
C VAL A 33 20.79 5.31 -3.97
N ASP A 34 21.85 4.75 -4.55
CA ASP A 34 22.07 4.84 -6.01
C ASP A 34 20.98 4.11 -6.80
N GLY A 35 20.49 2.99 -6.28
CA GLY A 35 19.37 2.25 -6.88
C GLY A 35 18.05 3.03 -6.82
N LEU A 36 17.77 3.69 -5.69
CA LEU A 36 16.61 4.56 -5.53
C LEU A 36 16.70 5.80 -6.44
N ALA A 37 17.88 6.40 -6.53
CA ALA A 37 18.12 7.55 -7.40
C ALA A 37 17.96 7.17 -8.88
N ALA A 38 18.52 6.04 -9.30
CA ALA A 38 18.36 5.51 -10.64
C ALA A 38 16.89 5.21 -10.98
N ALA A 39 16.15 4.57 -10.07
CA ALA A 39 14.72 4.31 -10.25
C ALA A 39 13.90 5.61 -10.38
N ALA A 40 14.27 6.63 -9.61
CA ALA A 40 13.66 7.96 -9.67
C ALA A 40 14.22 8.86 -10.79
N GLN A 41 15.12 8.35 -11.64
CA GLN A 41 15.76 9.09 -12.73
C GLN A 41 16.43 10.40 -12.28
N VAL A 42 17.02 10.38 -11.09
CA VAL A 42 17.79 11.49 -10.52
C VAL A 42 19.19 11.04 -10.11
N THR A 43 20.09 11.98 -9.84
CA THR A 43 21.40 11.65 -9.26
C THR A 43 21.27 11.35 -7.76
N SER A 44 22.18 10.54 -7.20
CA SER A 44 22.23 10.27 -5.76
C SER A 44 22.36 11.56 -4.94
N GLY A 45 23.16 12.52 -5.44
CA GLY A 45 23.28 13.86 -4.84
C GLY A 45 21.97 14.64 -4.85
N ALA A 46 21.16 14.54 -5.91
CA ALA A 46 19.84 15.15 -5.95
C ALA A 46 18.86 14.48 -4.96
N LEU A 47 18.94 13.17 -4.76
CA LEU A 47 18.16 12.47 -3.75
C LEU A 47 18.55 12.93 -2.34
N TYR A 48 19.84 12.97 -2.01
CA TYR A 48 20.34 13.51 -0.75
C TYR A 48 19.94 14.98 -0.53
N SER A 49 20.03 15.83 -1.55
CA SER A 49 19.64 17.24 -1.45
C SER A 49 18.15 17.44 -1.17
N ASN A 50 17.28 16.54 -1.66
CA ASN A 50 15.83 16.67 -1.48
C ASN A 50 15.32 16.00 -0.19
N PHE A 51 15.97 14.94 0.26
CA PHE A 51 15.46 14.05 1.31
C PHE A 51 16.42 13.82 2.48
N GLY A 52 17.68 14.25 2.38
CA GLY A 52 18.66 14.21 3.48
C GLY A 52 19.30 12.84 3.73
N SER A 53 18.50 11.76 3.80
CA SER A 53 19.01 10.39 3.97
C SER A 53 18.12 9.36 3.27
N LYS A 54 18.59 8.11 3.21
CA LYS A 54 17.81 6.99 2.67
C LYS A 54 16.59 6.69 3.56
N GLU A 55 16.76 6.79 4.86
CA GLU A 55 15.73 6.57 5.89
C GLU A 55 14.65 7.65 5.79
N SER A 56 15.04 8.92 5.69
CA SER A 56 14.07 10.02 5.52
C SER A 56 13.37 9.98 4.16
N PHE A 57 14.06 9.50 3.10
CA PHE A 57 13.41 9.21 1.84
C PHE A 57 12.35 8.11 1.99
N PHE A 58 12.69 7.00 2.65
CA PHE A 58 11.77 5.89 2.88
C PHE A 58 10.56 6.31 3.71
N GLU A 59 10.77 7.05 4.80
CA GLU A 59 9.70 7.64 5.61
C GLU A 59 8.73 8.47 4.76
N GLN A 60 9.26 9.31 3.87
CA GLN A 60 8.45 10.15 2.99
C GLN A 60 7.72 9.34 1.91
N VAL A 61 8.29 8.24 1.44
CA VAL A 61 7.59 7.32 0.55
C VAL A 61 6.43 6.66 1.30
N VAL A 62 6.66 6.14 2.52
CA VAL A 62 5.60 5.56 3.36
C VAL A 62 4.49 6.60 3.58
N LYS A 63 4.84 7.82 3.97
CA LYS A 63 3.89 8.91 4.18
C LYS A 63 3.06 9.23 2.94
N ALA A 64 3.66 9.24 1.76
CA ALA A 64 3.01 9.69 0.53
C ALA A 64 2.29 8.57 -0.25
N GLN A 65 2.67 7.31 -0.06
CA GLN A 65 2.25 6.21 -0.95
C GLN A 65 1.61 5.04 -0.21
N LEU A 66 1.79 4.89 1.10
CA LEU A 66 1.15 3.80 1.84
C LEU A 66 -0.37 3.98 1.83
N GLY A 67 -1.06 3.01 1.21
CA GLY A 67 -2.52 2.95 1.12
C GLY A 67 -3.16 4.05 0.29
N ALA A 68 -2.42 4.73 -0.58
CA ALA A 68 -2.95 5.83 -1.39
C ALA A 68 -4.13 5.41 -2.29
N GLU A 69 -4.14 4.15 -2.72
CA GLU A 69 -5.22 3.55 -3.52
C GLU A 69 -6.57 3.48 -2.78
N PHE A 70 -6.56 3.44 -1.44
CA PHE A 70 -7.79 3.40 -0.65
C PHE A 70 -8.55 4.73 -0.70
N ALA A 71 -7.92 5.84 -1.05
CA ALA A 71 -8.60 7.12 -1.19
C ALA A 71 -9.73 7.06 -2.25
N ALA A 72 -9.64 6.17 -3.24
CA ALA A 72 -10.66 6.01 -4.27
C ALA A 72 -11.99 5.47 -3.73
N ILE A 73 -11.99 4.78 -2.57
CA ILE A 73 -13.22 4.24 -1.98
C ILE A 73 -14.00 5.29 -1.20
N ASP A 74 -13.40 6.44 -0.88
CA ASP A 74 -14.05 7.47 -0.08
C ASP A 74 -15.20 8.11 -0.87
N ASP A 75 -16.43 7.69 -0.55
CA ASP A 75 -17.63 8.18 -1.19
C ASP A 75 -18.72 8.50 -0.16
N PRO A 76 -19.37 9.68 -0.22
CA PRO A 76 -20.44 10.02 0.71
C PRO A 76 -21.64 9.06 0.67
N ASP A 77 -21.86 8.36 -0.45
CA ASP A 77 -22.86 7.31 -0.55
C ASP A 77 -22.32 5.98 0.02
N PRO A 78 -22.92 5.42 1.09
CA PRO A 78 -22.49 4.15 1.68
C PRO A 78 -22.53 2.96 0.72
N GLU A 79 -23.50 2.93 -0.21
CA GLU A 79 -23.61 1.82 -1.17
C GLU A 79 -22.49 1.87 -2.20
N GLU A 80 -22.21 3.09 -2.71
CA GLU A 80 -21.12 3.35 -3.63
C GLU A 80 -19.75 3.08 -2.98
N ARG A 81 -19.54 3.52 -1.73
CA ARG A 81 -18.34 3.20 -0.93
C ARG A 81 -18.14 1.69 -0.82
N ARG A 82 -19.18 0.94 -0.48
CA ARG A 82 -19.12 -0.54 -0.43
C ARG A 82 -18.84 -1.14 -1.80
N ARG A 83 -19.43 -0.63 -2.89
CA ARG A 83 -19.15 -1.07 -4.26
C ARG A 83 -17.68 -0.87 -4.62
N ARG A 84 -17.14 0.33 -4.37
CA ARG A 84 -15.73 0.65 -4.65
C ARG A 84 -14.76 -0.17 -3.81
N LEU A 85 -15.07 -0.39 -2.53
CA LEU A 85 -14.25 -1.28 -1.69
C LEU A 85 -14.22 -2.70 -2.25
N ARG A 86 -15.36 -3.25 -2.70
CA ARG A 86 -15.39 -4.58 -3.30
C ARG A 86 -14.57 -4.68 -4.58
N GLU A 87 -14.66 -3.67 -5.44
CA GLU A 87 -13.84 -3.58 -6.66
C GLU A 87 -12.36 -3.50 -6.33
N LEU A 88 -11.99 -2.68 -5.34
CA LEU A 88 -10.62 -2.60 -4.84
C LEU A 88 -10.13 -3.95 -4.33
N LEU A 89 -10.90 -4.66 -3.51
CA LEU A 89 -10.53 -5.97 -2.94
C LEU A 89 -10.35 -7.03 -4.02
N ARG A 90 -11.25 -7.09 -5.02
CA ARG A 90 -11.12 -8.00 -6.17
C ARG A 90 -9.86 -7.71 -6.97
N PHE A 91 -9.55 -6.43 -7.20
CA PHE A 91 -8.31 -6.04 -7.86
C PHE A 91 -7.08 -6.41 -7.02
N TYR A 92 -7.10 -6.11 -5.72
CA TYR A 92 -5.98 -6.36 -4.81
C TYR A 92 -5.60 -7.84 -4.72
N LEU A 93 -6.62 -8.71 -4.76
CA LEU A 93 -6.50 -10.16 -4.67
C LEU A 93 -6.56 -10.83 -6.06
N SER A 94 -6.16 -10.12 -7.11
CA SER A 94 -6.02 -10.68 -8.46
C SER A 94 -4.57 -11.07 -8.76
N ASP A 95 -4.39 -11.99 -9.72
CA ASP A 95 -3.06 -12.30 -10.24
C ASP A 95 -2.38 -11.05 -10.82
N GLU A 96 -3.13 -10.17 -11.49
CA GLU A 96 -2.61 -8.92 -12.06
C GLU A 96 -1.92 -8.05 -10.99
N HIS A 97 -2.57 -7.82 -9.85
CA HIS A 97 -1.98 -7.04 -8.76
C HIS A 97 -0.84 -7.78 -8.06
N CYS A 98 -0.96 -9.10 -7.91
CA CYS A 98 0.06 -9.93 -7.28
C CYS A 98 1.36 -9.90 -8.10
N GLU A 99 1.27 -10.07 -9.42
CA GLU A 99 2.40 -10.13 -10.36
C GLU A 99 2.98 -8.75 -10.68
N ALA A 100 2.16 -7.69 -10.69
CA ALA A 100 2.60 -6.30 -10.91
C ALA A 100 3.28 -5.71 -9.66
N VAL A 101 4.35 -6.33 -9.17
CA VAL A 101 5.03 -5.98 -7.90
C VAL A 101 5.30 -4.48 -7.78
N ALA A 102 5.91 -3.85 -8.80
CA ALA A 102 6.25 -2.43 -8.80
C ALA A 102 5.04 -1.51 -8.61
N ASP A 103 3.87 -1.92 -9.09
CA ASP A 103 2.65 -1.11 -9.12
C ASP A 103 1.59 -1.58 -8.10
N GLY A 104 1.83 -2.70 -7.40
CA GLY A 104 0.91 -3.24 -6.40
C GLY A 104 1.07 -2.68 -4.98
N CYS A 105 0.67 -3.48 -3.99
CA CYS A 105 0.62 -3.16 -2.57
C CYS A 105 1.99 -2.78 -1.99
N LEU A 106 2.10 -1.54 -1.47
CA LEU A 106 3.31 -1.10 -0.75
C LEU A 106 3.41 -1.76 0.63
N MET A 107 2.29 -1.93 1.35
CA MET A 107 2.27 -2.55 2.68
C MET A 107 2.92 -3.94 2.65
N ALA A 108 2.52 -4.79 1.71
CA ALA A 108 3.07 -6.15 1.53
C ALA A 108 4.59 -6.17 1.30
N ALA A 109 5.15 -5.11 0.71
CA ALA A 109 6.58 -5.04 0.44
C ALA A 109 7.39 -4.50 1.62
N VAL A 110 6.86 -3.55 2.40
CA VAL A 110 7.68 -2.75 3.34
C VAL A 110 7.31 -2.90 4.81
N SER A 111 6.21 -3.56 5.19
CA SER A 111 5.84 -3.71 6.61
C SER A 111 6.94 -4.37 7.45
N VAL A 112 7.66 -5.36 6.90
CA VAL A 112 8.77 -6.04 7.58
C VAL A 112 10.00 -5.12 7.69
N ASP A 113 10.23 -4.26 6.71
CA ASP A 113 11.29 -3.26 6.75
C ASP A 113 10.99 -2.18 7.81
N VAL A 114 9.75 -1.69 7.86
CA VAL A 114 9.28 -0.75 8.91
C VAL A 114 9.46 -1.36 10.29
N ALA A 115 9.14 -2.65 10.46
CA ALA A 115 9.34 -3.37 11.72
C ALA A 115 10.81 -3.51 12.15
N ARG A 116 11.77 -3.09 11.32
CA ARG A 116 13.21 -3.02 11.63
C ARG A 116 13.75 -1.59 11.61
N ALA A 117 12.92 -0.61 11.24
CA ALA A 117 13.26 0.79 11.19
C ALA A 117 13.17 1.47 12.58
N GLY A 118 13.68 2.69 12.66
CA GLY A 118 13.58 3.55 13.84
C GLY A 118 12.17 4.13 14.05
N ASP A 119 11.94 4.69 15.23
CA ASP A 119 10.61 5.07 15.74
C ASP A 119 9.85 6.03 14.81
N SER A 120 10.51 7.05 14.25
CA SER A 120 9.88 8.01 13.33
C SER A 120 9.17 7.35 12.14
N ILE A 121 9.79 6.30 11.55
CA ILE A 121 9.21 5.57 10.42
C ILE A 121 8.04 4.70 10.89
N ARG A 122 8.13 4.10 12.08
CA ARG A 122 7.06 3.29 12.67
C ARG A 122 5.83 4.13 12.99
N GLU A 123 6.02 5.31 13.60
CA GLU A 123 4.95 6.28 13.89
C GLU A 123 4.30 6.77 12.60
N THR A 124 5.10 7.09 11.58
CA THR A 124 4.59 7.45 10.24
C THR A 124 3.75 6.31 9.65
N TYR A 125 4.22 5.07 9.75
CA TYR A 125 3.49 3.90 9.26
C TYR A 125 2.19 3.67 10.03
N GLU A 126 2.21 3.78 11.36
CA GLU A 126 1.03 3.65 12.23
C GLU A 126 -0.07 4.63 11.82
N GLY A 127 0.27 5.92 11.67
CA GLY A 127 -0.69 6.93 11.25
C GLY A 127 -1.29 6.62 9.88
N ARG A 128 -0.47 6.17 8.92
CA ARG A 128 -0.95 5.79 7.58
C ARG A 128 -1.83 4.54 7.59
N MET A 129 -1.53 3.56 8.44
CA MET A 129 -2.40 2.39 8.60
C MET A 129 -3.75 2.77 9.23
N ALA A 130 -3.73 3.67 10.22
CA ALA A 130 -4.95 4.21 10.81
C ALA A 130 -5.80 4.96 9.76
N ASP A 131 -5.18 5.76 8.89
CA ASP A 131 -5.87 6.43 7.78
C ASP A 131 -6.55 5.42 6.84
N VAL A 132 -5.84 4.35 6.46
CA VAL A 132 -6.40 3.27 5.60
C VAL A 132 -7.60 2.62 6.28
N VAL A 133 -7.48 2.27 7.55
CA VAL A 133 -8.57 1.62 8.30
C VAL A 133 -9.76 2.56 8.46
N ALA A 134 -9.54 3.85 8.66
CA ALA A 134 -10.60 4.85 8.73
C ALA A 134 -11.38 4.98 7.40
N LEU A 135 -10.73 4.74 6.25
CA LEU A 135 -11.41 4.70 4.94
C LEU A 135 -12.25 3.44 4.75
N VAL A 136 -11.77 2.30 5.26
CA VAL A 136 -12.40 0.97 5.09
C VAL A 136 -13.54 0.73 6.08
N ALA A 137 -13.38 1.15 7.34
CA ALA A 137 -14.33 0.87 8.44
C ALA A 137 -15.79 1.25 8.12
N PRO A 138 -16.10 2.42 7.54
CA PRO A 138 -17.49 2.79 7.25
C PRO A 138 -18.22 1.85 6.26
N ALA A 139 -17.48 1.05 5.50
CA ALA A 139 -18.06 0.05 4.61
C ALA A 139 -18.44 -1.26 5.32
N MET A 140 -17.92 -1.50 6.53
CA MET A 140 -18.15 -2.73 7.29
C MET A 140 -19.55 -2.76 7.94
N PRO A 141 -20.11 -3.96 8.21
CA PRO A 141 -21.34 -4.09 8.98
C PRO A 141 -21.12 -3.82 10.48
N GLY A 142 -22.20 -3.52 11.20
CA GLY A 142 -22.19 -3.39 12.67
C GLY A 142 -21.91 -1.97 13.20
N PRO A 143 -21.79 -1.82 14.53
CA PRO A 143 -21.46 -0.54 15.18
C PRO A 143 -20.00 -0.13 14.92
N PRO A 144 -19.63 1.16 15.14
CA PRO A 144 -18.30 1.69 14.80
C PRO A 144 -17.10 0.88 15.31
N GLU A 145 -17.17 0.34 16.53
CA GLU A 145 -16.09 -0.48 17.10
C GLU A 145 -15.89 -1.79 16.33
N ALA A 146 -16.98 -2.50 16.01
CA ALA A 146 -16.96 -3.72 15.21
C ALA A 146 -16.55 -3.45 13.75
N GLN A 147 -16.94 -2.29 13.21
CA GLN A 147 -16.51 -1.83 11.89
C GLN A 147 -14.99 -1.64 11.84
N GLN A 148 -14.43 -1.01 12.87
CA GLN A 148 -12.99 -0.77 12.97
C GLN A 148 -12.21 -2.07 13.13
N GLU A 149 -12.68 -3.00 13.96
CA GLU A 149 -12.09 -4.34 14.10
C GLU A 149 -12.11 -5.11 12.76
N SER A 150 -13.26 -5.12 12.09
CA SER A 150 -13.43 -5.80 10.79
C SER A 150 -12.54 -5.19 9.71
N ALA A 151 -12.39 -3.86 9.68
CA ALA A 151 -11.50 -3.18 8.74
C ALA A 151 -10.02 -3.54 8.98
N TRP A 152 -9.57 -3.61 10.23
CA TRP A 152 -8.24 -4.12 10.55
C TRP A 152 -8.05 -5.55 10.05
N ALA A 153 -9.03 -6.43 10.27
CA ALA A 153 -8.98 -7.81 9.80
C ALA A 153 -8.89 -7.90 8.27
N VAL A 154 -9.71 -7.13 7.54
CA VAL A 154 -9.69 -7.07 6.07
C VAL A 154 -8.34 -6.57 5.55
N VAL A 155 -7.83 -5.45 6.08
CA VAL A 155 -6.54 -4.88 5.66
C VAL A 155 -5.39 -5.84 5.96
N ALA A 156 -5.37 -6.46 7.13
CA ALA A 156 -4.35 -7.44 7.49
C ALA A 156 -4.41 -8.68 6.57
N ALA A 157 -5.63 -9.17 6.27
CA ALA A 157 -5.84 -10.32 5.42
C ALA A 157 -5.33 -10.10 3.99
N ILE A 158 -5.68 -8.97 3.36
CA ILE A 158 -5.23 -8.69 1.98
C ILE A 158 -3.71 -8.47 1.90
N VAL A 159 -3.12 -7.78 2.87
CA VAL A 159 -1.67 -7.56 2.92
C VAL A 159 -0.95 -8.89 3.08
N GLY A 160 -1.42 -9.73 4.00
CA GLY A 160 -0.87 -11.07 4.22
C GLY A 160 -1.00 -11.98 3.00
N ALA A 161 -2.17 -12.00 2.36
CA ALA A 161 -2.42 -12.81 1.18
C ALA A 161 -1.52 -12.43 0.01
N VAL A 162 -1.40 -11.13 -0.30
CA VAL A 162 -0.49 -10.65 -1.36
C VAL A 162 0.96 -10.97 -1.02
N THR A 163 1.37 -10.83 0.24
CA THR A 163 2.74 -11.17 0.68
C THR A 163 3.04 -12.66 0.46
N ILE A 164 2.13 -13.55 0.87
CA ILE A 164 2.29 -14.99 0.72
C ILE A 164 2.23 -15.40 -0.74
N ALA A 165 1.27 -14.90 -1.51
CA ALA A 165 1.07 -15.22 -2.91
C ALA A 165 2.30 -14.84 -3.76
N ARG A 166 2.91 -13.66 -3.50
CA ARG A 166 4.17 -13.23 -4.14
C ARG A 166 5.38 -14.07 -3.79
N ALA A 167 5.39 -14.68 -2.60
CA ALA A 167 6.47 -15.55 -2.16
C ALA A 167 6.39 -16.96 -2.78
N LEU A 168 5.22 -17.36 -3.28
CA LEU A 168 5.02 -18.63 -3.96
C LEU A 168 5.33 -18.51 -5.46
N PRO A 169 5.79 -19.59 -6.12
CA PRO A 169 5.84 -19.63 -7.57
C PRO A 169 4.44 -19.39 -8.18
N PRO A 170 4.34 -18.69 -9.32
CA PRO A 170 3.07 -18.51 -10.02
C PRO A 170 2.40 -19.86 -10.30
N GLY A 171 1.11 -19.97 -9.97
CA GLY A 171 0.34 -21.19 -10.16
C GLY A 171 -0.78 -21.38 -9.15
N GLU A 172 -1.33 -22.60 -9.13
CA GLU A 172 -2.56 -22.95 -8.41
C GLU A 172 -2.53 -22.56 -6.94
N ARG A 173 -1.41 -22.76 -6.24
CA ARG A 173 -1.31 -22.44 -4.80
C ARG A 173 -1.27 -20.95 -4.51
N SER A 174 -0.58 -20.17 -5.34
CA SER A 174 -0.55 -18.70 -5.18
C SER A 174 -1.95 -18.13 -5.38
N ARG A 175 -2.64 -18.58 -6.44
CA ARG A 175 -4.04 -18.22 -6.71
C ARG A 175 -4.99 -18.67 -5.60
N ALA A 176 -4.83 -19.88 -5.08
CA ALA A 176 -5.67 -20.39 -3.99
C ALA A 176 -5.60 -19.52 -2.72
N VAL A 177 -4.43 -18.94 -2.40
CA VAL A 177 -4.28 -18.00 -1.28
C VAL A 177 -5.09 -16.72 -1.53
N LEU A 178 -4.99 -16.16 -2.73
CA LEU A 178 -5.73 -14.95 -3.12
C LEU A 178 -7.24 -15.18 -3.10
N ASP A 179 -7.70 -16.26 -3.74
CA ASP A 179 -9.13 -16.62 -3.82
C ASP A 179 -9.73 -16.91 -2.44
N ALA A 180 -9.05 -17.71 -1.61
CA ALA A 180 -9.52 -18.02 -0.26
C ALA A 180 -9.63 -16.75 0.61
N THR A 181 -8.67 -15.83 0.44
CA THR A 181 -8.71 -14.54 1.15
C THR A 181 -9.86 -13.68 0.62
N LEU A 182 -10.08 -13.65 -0.69
CA LEU A 182 -11.15 -12.87 -1.31
C LEU A 182 -12.51 -13.32 -0.79
N HIS A 183 -12.77 -14.63 -0.78
CA HIS A 183 -13.97 -15.20 -0.19
C HIS A 183 -14.15 -14.79 1.27
N SER A 184 -13.09 -14.90 2.08
CA SER A 184 -13.14 -14.58 3.51
C SER A 184 -13.43 -13.10 3.76
N VAL A 185 -12.78 -12.19 3.03
CA VAL A 185 -13.02 -10.75 3.24
C VAL A 185 -14.39 -10.33 2.73
N MET A 186 -14.90 -10.91 1.63
CA MET A 186 -16.26 -10.64 1.15
C MET A 186 -17.32 -11.09 2.16
N ALA A 187 -17.11 -12.24 2.84
CA ALA A 187 -17.97 -12.67 3.93
C ALA A 187 -17.97 -11.67 5.11
N ILE A 188 -16.81 -11.09 5.46
CA ILE A 188 -16.71 -10.04 6.50
C ILE A 188 -17.51 -8.78 6.10
N LEU A 189 -17.55 -8.44 4.81
CA LEU A 189 -18.37 -7.35 4.29
C LEU A 189 -19.89 -7.66 4.36
N GLY A 190 -20.28 -8.88 4.71
CA GLY A 190 -21.66 -9.33 4.76
C GLY A 190 -22.20 -9.80 3.40
N GLU A 191 -21.34 -10.17 2.45
CA GLU A 191 -21.77 -10.84 1.22
C GLU A 191 -21.88 -12.35 1.47
N ASP A 192 -23.07 -12.92 1.24
CA ASP A 192 -23.27 -14.36 1.21
C ASP A 192 -22.38 -14.97 0.12
N THR A 193 -21.41 -15.80 0.51
CA THR A 193 -20.42 -16.43 -0.39
C THR A 193 -21.01 -17.60 -1.18
N THR A 194 -22.32 -17.59 -1.43
CA THR A 194 -23.05 -18.61 -2.19
C THR A 194 -23.76 -18.00 -3.38
N ALA A 195 -23.04 -17.96 -4.51
CA ALA A 195 -23.59 -18.00 -5.86
C ALA A 195 -22.58 -18.69 -6.79
#